data_AF-A0A0D1KS93-F1
#
_entry.id   AF-A0A0D1KS93-F1
#
_cell.length_a   1.000
_cell.length_b   1.000
_cell.length_c   1.000
_cell.angle_alpha   90.00
_cell.angle_beta   90.00
_cell.angle_gamma   90.00
#
_symmetry.space_group_name_H-M   'P 1'
#
loop_
_entity.id
_entity.type
_entity.pdbx_description
1 polymer ?
#
loop_
_entity_poly.entity_id
_entity_poly.type
_entity_poly.pdbx_seq_one_letter_code
_entity_poly.pdbx_strand_id
1 'polypeptide(L)'
;MANNNKITSGFSDASVNIAKLIADNYVIVCDTNVYLGLYRFSPDFANFALDCLRKIQAHIMIPYTVKIEYDKHYHALFKRRQGKIENSIEDTMNLIEKQQNKLKNSCATLITRQFPGADELQDKIDEKYDELKAMLTDYFEQRSVLTLIQDSWTSDVVKEFVQKLIDDKQIMQDFTRDEIYKICEEGEKRYKKEIPPGYKDGKNKDGIRKYSDLILWKEVLQFAKERQRNIIFVTDDAKADWWNRENDKVEFLSQLYEEFSKDTRKRKSENGGVAGPSLKIVPFVSADFYEAVSRSMNVPKTDVVEQALRITDKDYINMIEYAAFDSIQDTLKYSGFEYVDESALTYIGSEGIEEWHIDNYKLDRFTMVERDDDQIIYELIYNVEMSSHSCDYWGRDDDTKEAIVSPDYKHEVNGQLTISVVRTVDMLMDFEDSDDFDSSEIVSGDFEEWSFISGDDYDDVPDAYSTCPDCSRKINTENDGGNGFCLNCAPNH
;
A
#
# COMPACT_ATOMS: atom_id res chain seq x y z
N MET A 1 -6.97 -28.98 -33.25
CA MET A 1 -5.62 -28.84 -32.65
C MET A 1 -5.83 -28.35 -31.23
N ALA A 2 -5.45 -29.16 -30.25
CA ALA A 2 -5.73 -28.89 -28.84
C ALA A 2 -4.82 -27.75 -28.35
N ASN A 3 -5.42 -26.63 -27.92
CA ASN A 3 -4.74 -25.63 -27.11
C ASN A 3 -4.44 -26.26 -25.75
N ASN A 4 -3.25 -26.84 -25.62
CA ASN A 4 -2.62 -27.05 -24.32
C ASN A 4 -2.23 -25.68 -23.77
N ASN A 5 -3.18 -24.98 -23.14
CA ASN A 5 -2.84 -23.94 -22.18
C ASN A 5 -2.10 -24.63 -21.04
N LYS A 6 -0.77 -24.60 -21.13
CA LYS A 6 0.15 -24.93 -20.05
C LYS A 6 -0.21 -23.95 -18.94
N ILE A 7 -0.88 -24.43 -17.89
CA ILE A 7 -1.19 -23.63 -16.69
C ILE A 7 0.14 -23.01 -16.24
N THR A 8 0.26 -21.69 -16.32
CA THR A 8 1.35 -20.90 -15.77
C THR A 8 1.23 -20.95 -14.25
N SER A 9 1.60 -22.10 -13.68
CA SER A 9 1.26 -22.56 -12.34
C SER A 9 2.05 -21.88 -11.23
N GLY A 10 2.34 -20.59 -11.39
CA GLY A 10 3.07 -19.75 -10.43
C GLY A 10 2.20 -18.63 -9.85
N PHE A 11 1.27 -18.11 -10.66
CA PHE A 11 0.55 -16.87 -10.39
C PHE A 11 -0.88 -17.12 -9.90
N SER A 12 -1.39 -16.17 -9.11
CA SER A 12 -2.83 -15.99 -8.95
C SER A 12 -3.42 -15.55 -10.30
N ASP A 13 -4.37 -16.32 -10.83
CA ASP A 13 -4.89 -16.13 -12.20
C ASP A 13 -6.39 -16.44 -12.28
N ALA A 14 -7.19 -15.37 -12.39
CA ALA A 14 -8.65 -15.44 -12.53
C ALA A 14 -9.16 -16.20 -13.78
N SER A 15 -8.29 -16.55 -14.74
CA SER A 15 -8.65 -17.35 -15.92
C SER A 15 -8.63 -18.87 -15.66
N VAL A 16 -8.09 -19.29 -14.51
CA VAL A 16 -8.00 -20.70 -14.13
C VAL A 16 -9.40 -21.31 -13.94
N ASN A 17 -9.61 -22.49 -14.53
CA ASN A 17 -10.89 -23.19 -14.41
C ASN A 17 -10.95 -24.03 -13.12
N ILE A 18 -11.56 -23.48 -12.06
CA ILE A 18 -11.69 -24.14 -10.75
C ILE A 18 -12.48 -25.45 -10.84
N ALA A 19 -13.55 -25.50 -11.64
CA ALA A 19 -14.35 -26.71 -11.84
C ALA A 19 -13.50 -27.87 -12.39
N LYS A 20 -12.60 -27.57 -13.33
CA LYS A 20 -11.65 -28.56 -13.86
C LYS A 20 -10.65 -29.01 -12.81
N LEU A 21 -10.07 -28.09 -12.02
CA LEU A 21 -9.15 -28.46 -10.95
C LEU A 21 -9.83 -29.36 -9.91
N ILE A 22 -11.05 -29.06 -9.51
CA ILE A 22 -11.85 -29.90 -8.61
C ILE A 22 -12.04 -31.31 -9.20
N ALA A 23 -12.39 -31.40 -10.49
CA ALA A 23 -12.49 -32.68 -11.20
C ALA A 23 -11.16 -33.43 -11.26
N ASP A 24 -10.04 -32.70 -11.34
CA ASP A 24 -8.66 -33.19 -11.32
C ASP A 24 -8.12 -33.42 -9.88
N ASN A 25 -9.02 -33.73 -8.94
CA ASN A 25 -8.70 -34.17 -7.57
C ASN A 25 -8.03 -33.10 -6.68
N TYR A 26 -8.25 -31.81 -6.97
CA TYR A 26 -7.85 -30.72 -6.08
C TYR A 26 -8.85 -30.53 -4.93
N VAL A 27 -8.35 -30.03 -3.82
CA VAL A 27 -9.11 -29.58 -2.65
C VAL A 27 -8.74 -28.13 -2.36
N ILE A 28 -9.70 -27.36 -1.88
CA ILE A 28 -9.56 -25.93 -1.66
C ILE A 28 -9.25 -25.70 -0.20
N VAL A 29 -8.22 -24.91 0.07
CA VAL A 29 -7.78 -24.53 1.40
C VAL A 29 -7.68 -23.02 1.42
N CYS A 30 -8.57 -22.39 2.18
CA CYS A 30 -8.56 -20.95 2.39
C CYS A 30 -7.92 -20.66 3.74
N ASP A 31 -7.08 -19.64 3.76
CA ASP A 31 -6.51 -19.04 4.95
C ASP A 31 -7.58 -18.30 5.77
N THR A 32 -7.27 -17.95 7.02
CA THR A 32 -8.16 -17.22 7.94
C THR A 32 -8.58 -15.87 7.35
N ASN A 33 -7.64 -15.14 6.73
CA ASN A 33 -7.88 -13.82 6.17
C ASN A 33 -8.94 -13.83 5.05
N VAL A 34 -9.11 -14.93 4.33
CA VAL A 34 -10.13 -15.08 3.28
C VAL A 34 -11.54 -15.07 3.88
N TYR A 35 -11.74 -15.75 5.02
CA TYR A 35 -13.03 -15.76 5.72
C TYR A 35 -13.29 -14.46 6.48
N LEU A 36 -12.28 -13.95 7.19
CA LEU A 36 -12.42 -12.71 7.95
C LEU A 36 -12.58 -11.48 7.03
N GLY A 37 -12.01 -11.52 5.83
CA GLY A 37 -12.18 -10.50 4.79
C GLY A 37 -13.63 -10.32 4.35
N LEU A 38 -14.47 -11.37 4.41
CA LEU A 38 -15.89 -11.28 4.06
C LEU A 38 -16.66 -10.25 4.89
N TYR A 39 -16.27 -10.03 6.15
CA TYR A 39 -16.90 -9.01 6.99
C TYR A 39 -16.57 -7.58 6.57
N ARG A 40 -15.45 -7.41 5.85
CA ARG A 40 -14.91 -6.12 5.42
C ARG A 40 -15.40 -5.71 4.03
N PHE A 41 -15.88 -6.67 3.23
CA PHE A 41 -16.42 -6.40 1.90
C PHE A 41 -17.77 -5.68 1.95
N SER A 42 -18.08 -4.91 0.89
CA SER A 42 -19.42 -4.34 0.70
C SER A 42 -20.46 -5.46 0.70
N PRO A 43 -21.72 -5.21 1.12
CA PRO A 43 -22.73 -6.28 1.20
C PRO A 43 -22.92 -7.07 -0.09
N ASP A 44 -22.89 -6.41 -1.25
CA ASP A 44 -22.96 -7.08 -2.55
C ASP A 44 -21.77 -8.00 -2.82
N PHE A 45 -20.55 -7.52 -2.58
CA PHE A 45 -19.35 -8.31 -2.82
C PHE A 45 -19.22 -9.44 -1.80
N ALA A 46 -19.55 -9.20 -0.53
CA ALA A 46 -19.57 -10.21 0.52
C ALA A 46 -20.56 -11.34 0.19
N ASN A 47 -21.77 -10.99 -0.26
CA ASN A 47 -22.78 -11.96 -0.69
C ASN A 47 -22.29 -12.76 -1.93
N PHE A 48 -21.72 -12.09 -2.92
CA PHE A 48 -21.13 -12.73 -4.09
C PHE A 48 -20.01 -13.73 -3.71
N ALA A 49 -19.05 -13.29 -2.90
CA ALA A 49 -17.94 -14.12 -2.43
C ALA A 49 -18.46 -15.32 -1.62
N LEU A 50 -19.46 -15.12 -0.76
CA LEU A 50 -20.09 -16.19 0.00
C LEU A 50 -20.84 -17.17 -0.89
N ASP A 51 -21.51 -16.70 -1.95
CA ASP A 51 -22.17 -17.57 -2.92
C ASP A 51 -21.16 -18.38 -3.75
N CYS A 52 -20.02 -17.79 -4.10
CA CYS A 52 -18.87 -18.52 -4.65
C CYS A 52 -18.43 -19.64 -3.71
N LEU A 53 -18.17 -19.34 -2.43
CA LEU A 53 -17.76 -20.34 -1.43
C LEU A 53 -18.82 -21.45 -1.22
N ARG A 54 -20.10 -21.08 -1.14
CA ARG A 54 -21.23 -22.04 -1.05
C ARG A 54 -21.28 -22.97 -2.25
N LYS A 55 -21.00 -22.46 -3.45
CA LYS A 55 -21.03 -23.25 -4.69
C LYS A 55 -19.99 -24.37 -4.70
N ILE A 56 -18.86 -24.16 -4.05
CA ILE A 56 -17.74 -25.10 -3.96
C ILE A 56 -17.58 -25.75 -2.58
N GLN A 57 -18.56 -25.56 -1.68
CA GLN A 57 -18.46 -25.90 -0.25
C GLN A 57 -17.92 -27.32 -0.01
N ALA A 58 -18.41 -28.30 -0.78
CA ALA A 58 -18.04 -29.72 -0.64
C ALA A 58 -16.55 -30.02 -0.91
N HIS A 59 -15.80 -29.06 -1.46
CA HIS A 59 -14.39 -29.20 -1.83
C HIS A 59 -13.45 -28.38 -0.95
N ILE A 60 -13.97 -27.66 0.04
CA ILE A 60 -13.17 -26.86 0.99
C ILE A 60 -12.71 -27.73 2.16
N MET A 61 -11.49 -27.51 2.64
CA MET A 61 -10.97 -28.05 3.89
C MET A 61 -10.34 -26.92 4.71
N ILE A 62 -10.69 -26.86 5.99
CA ILE A 62 -10.23 -25.83 6.92
C ILE A 62 -9.03 -26.37 7.71
N PRO A 63 -7.84 -25.73 7.63
CA PRO A 63 -6.74 -26.01 8.55
C PRO A 63 -7.17 -25.78 10.01
N TYR A 64 -6.69 -26.59 10.95
CA TYR A 64 -7.09 -26.44 12.35
C TYR A 64 -6.66 -25.07 12.91
N THR A 65 -5.52 -24.55 12.47
CA THR A 65 -5.06 -23.20 12.80
C THR A 65 -6.06 -22.13 12.35
N VAL A 66 -6.60 -22.24 11.13
CA VAL A 66 -7.59 -21.31 10.59
C VAL A 66 -8.86 -21.28 11.45
N LYS A 67 -9.32 -22.45 11.91
CA LYS A 67 -10.47 -22.53 12.82
C LYS A 67 -10.22 -21.73 14.11
N ILE A 68 -9.05 -21.90 14.74
CA ILE A 68 -8.71 -21.21 15.99
C ILE A 68 -8.68 -19.69 15.79
N GLU A 69 -8.03 -19.24 14.71
CA GLU A 69 -7.91 -17.81 14.43
C GLU A 69 -9.26 -17.20 14.08
N TYR A 70 -10.06 -17.90 13.28
CA TYR A 70 -11.41 -17.48 12.95
C TYR A 70 -12.26 -17.32 14.22
N ASP A 71 -12.32 -18.35 15.08
CA ASP A 71 -13.08 -18.36 16.34
C ASP A 71 -12.70 -17.20 17.27
N LYS A 72 -11.44 -16.77 17.21
CA LYS A 72 -10.92 -15.66 18.02
C LYS A 72 -11.34 -14.28 17.51
N HIS A 73 -11.49 -14.10 16.19
CA HIS A 73 -11.60 -12.78 15.57
C HIS A 73 -13.00 -12.45 15.01
N TYR A 74 -13.80 -13.45 14.61
CA TYR A 74 -15.05 -13.23 13.86
C TYR A 74 -16.05 -12.31 14.59
N HIS A 75 -16.22 -12.47 15.91
CA HIS A 75 -17.23 -11.72 16.66
C HIS A 75 -16.96 -10.21 16.67
N ALA A 76 -15.69 -9.82 16.77
CA ALA A 76 -15.30 -8.42 16.74
C ALA A 76 -15.54 -7.82 15.35
N LEU A 77 -15.18 -8.54 14.28
CA LEU A 77 -15.37 -8.09 12.91
C LEU A 77 -16.86 -8.00 12.51
N PHE A 78 -17.68 -8.98 12.91
CA PHE A 78 -19.12 -8.93 12.68
C PHE A 78 -19.76 -7.71 13.36
N LYS A 79 -19.37 -7.42 14.61
CA LYS A 79 -19.85 -6.22 15.31
C LYS A 79 -19.39 -4.92 14.64
N ARG A 80 -18.13 -4.86 14.19
CA ARG A 80 -17.61 -3.70 13.44
C ARG A 80 -18.37 -3.48 12.15
N ARG A 81 -18.67 -4.54 11.39
CA ARG A 81 -19.45 -4.49 10.16
C ARG A 81 -20.82 -3.84 10.39
N GLN A 82 -21.56 -4.32 11.39
CA GLN A 82 -22.88 -3.76 11.73
C GLN A 82 -22.81 -2.26 12.05
N GLY A 83 -21.78 -1.82 12.80
CA GLY A 83 -21.64 -0.41 13.17
C GLY A 83 -21.09 0.51 12.06
N LYS A 84 -20.17 0.03 11.21
CA LYS A 84 -19.55 0.87 10.16
C LYS A 84 -20.48 1.11 8.99
N ILE A 85 -21.21 0.08 8.55
CA ILE A 85 -22.12 0.20 7.42
C ILE A 85 -23.25 1.21 7.74
N GLU A 86 -23.79 1.18 8.96
CA GLU A 86 -24.85 2.11 9.39
C GLU A 86 -24.41 3.58 9.44
N ASN A 87 -23.12 3.86 9.65
CA ASN A 87 -22.60 5.20 9.90
C ASN A 87 -21.76 5.80 8.76
N SER A 88 -21.49 5.09 7.67
CA SER A 88 -20.60 5.58 6.60
C SER A 88 -21.07 6.87 5.93
N ILE A 89 -22.39 7.04 5.72
CA ILE A 89 -22.97 8.30 5.24
C ILE A 89 -22.75 9.41 6.26
N GLU A 90 -23.05 9.15 7.53
CA GLU A 90 -22.95 10.14 8.60
C GLU A 90 -21.50 10.56 8.83
N ASP A 91 -20.56 9.61 8.78
CA ASP A 91 -19.12 9.84 8.90
C ASP A 91 -18.60 10.70 7.74
N THR A 92 -19.00 10.39 6.50
CA THR A 92 -18.61 11.19 5.32
C THR A 92 -19.21 12.59 5.36
N MET A 93 -20.49 12.72 5.73
CA MET A 93 -21.15 14.01 5.93
C MET A 93 -20.44 14.83 7.02
N ASN A 94 -20.07 14.20 8.14
CA ASN A 94 -19.33 14.84 9.22
C ASN A 94 -17.92 15.29 8.78
N LEU A 95 -17.25 14.54 7.89
CA LEU A 95 -15.97 14.95 7.30
C LEU A 95 -16.12 16.18 6.42
N ILE A 96 -17.12 16.18 5.53
CA ILE A 96 -17.45 17.34 4.68
C ILE A 96 -17.72 18.57 5.55
N GLU A 97 -18.53 18.43 6.60
CA GLU A 97 -18.82 19.53 7.54
C GLU A 97 -17.58 20.03 8.29
N LYS A 98 -16.71 19.12 8.73
CA LYS A 98 -15.44 19.49 9.39
C LYS A 98 -14.54 20.30 8.45
N GLN A 99 -14.39 19.89 7.20
CA GLN A 99 -13.57 20.60 6.22
C GLN A 99 -14.18 21.96 5.85
N GLN A 100 -15.50 22.01 5.65
CA GLN A 100 -16.23 23.26 5.43
C GLN A 100 -15.97 24.25 6.58
N ASN A 101 -16.04 23.79 7.83
CA ASN A 101 -15.79 24.62 9.00
C ASN A 101 -14.34 25.11 9.10
N LYS A 102 -13.34 24.29 8.74
CA LYS A 102 -11.94 24.72 8.68
C LYS A 102 -11.76 25.85 7.66
N LEU A 103 -12.29 25.71 6.45
CA LEU A 103 -12.22 26.75 5.42
C LEU A 103 -12.97 28.02 5.82
N LYS A 104 -14.12 27.89 6.48
CA LYS A 104 -14.84 29.04 7.05
C LYS A 104 -14.00 29.81 8.05
N ASN A 105 -13.28 29.13 8.94
CA ASN A 105 -12.43 29.80 9.93
C ASN A 105 -11.27 30.56 9.25
N SER A 106 -10.70 30.01 8.19
CA SER A 106 -9.70 30.69 7.37
C SER A 106 -10.30 31.94 6.68
N CYS A 107 -11.49 31.82 6.08
CA CYS A 107 -12.19 32.95 5.46
C CYS A 107 -12.58 34.03 6.48
N ALA A 108 -13.06 33.64 7.66
CA ALA A 108 -13.39 34.57 8.75
C ALA A 108 -12.18 35.43 9.16
N THR A 109 -10.97 34.88 9.07
CA THR A 109 -9.73 35.64 9.29
C THR A 109 -9.51 36.70 8.20
N LEU A 110 -9.76 36.36 6.93
CA LEU A 110 -9.69 37.30 5.80
C LEU A 110 -10.74 38.41 5.90
N ILE A 111 -11.97 38.05 6.28
CA ILE A 111 -13.08 38.99 6.53
C ILE A 111 -12.73 39.94 7.67
N THR A 112 -12.23 39.40 8.79
CA THR A 112 -11.80 40.21 9.95
C THR A 112 -10.68 41.18 9.57
N ARG A 113 -9.79 40.77 8.66
CA ARG A 113 -8.71 41.60 8.11
C ARG A 113 -9.17 42.52 6.96
N GLN A 114 -10.46 42.54 6.62
CA GLN A 114 -11.09 43.38 5.60
C GLN A 114 -10.51 43.20 4.19
N PHE A 115 -10.14 41.97 3.83
CA PHE A 115 -9.77 41.66 2.45
C PHE A 115 -10.98 41.83 1.52
N PRO A 116 -10.86 42.58 0.39
CA PRO A 116 -11.98 42.78 -0.53
C PRO A 116 -12.52 41.46 -1.08
N GLY A 117 -13.85 41.28 -1.04
CA GLY A 117 -14.53 40.10 -1.60
C GLY A 117 -14.39 38.82 -0.77
N ALA A 118 -13.83 38.88 0.44
CA ALA A 118 -13.70 37.72 1.32
C ALA A 118 -15.07 37.13 1.73
N ASP A 119 -16.09 37.98 1.88
CA ASP A 119 -17.47 37.57 2.18
C ASP A 119 -18.06 36.78 1.00
N GLU A 120 -17.92 37.30 -0.23
CA GLU A 120 -18.37 36.64 -1.46
C GLU A 120 -17.63 35.32 -1.74
N LEU A 121 -16.34 35.25 -1.36
CA LEU A 121 -15.56 34.01 -1.44
C LEU A 121 -16.11 32.96 -0.47
N GLN A 122 -16.43 33.35 0.76
CA GLN A 122 -17.01 32.44 1.75
C GLN A 122 -18.37 31.89 1.27
N ASP A 123 -19.23 32.75 0.71
CA ASP A 123 -20.53 32.33 0.16
C ASP A 123 -20.38 31.31 -0.97
N LYS A 124 -19.41 31.51 -1.88
CA LYS A 124 -19.11 30.55 -2.96
C LYS A 124 -18.57 29.21 -2.45
N ILE A 125 -17.74 29.25 -1.41
CA ILE A 125 -17.26 28.03 -0.75
C ILE A 125 -18.46 27.27 -0.16
N ASP A 126 -19.39 27.98 0.49
CA ASP A 126 -20.59 27.37 1.04
C ASP A 126 -21.48 26.72 -0.02
N GLU A 127 -21.71 27.40 -1.14
CA GLU A 127 -22.45 26.80 -2.27
C GLU A 127 -21.77 25.53 -2.77
N LYS A 128 -20.43 25.50 -2.90
CA LYS A 128 -19.70 24.32 -3.36
C LYS A 128 -19.77 23.16 -2.37
N TYR A 129 -19.75 23.45 -1.07
CA TYR A 129 -19.93 22.42 -0.04
C TYR A 129 -21.36 21.90 0.01
N ASP A 130 -22.37 22.75 -0.22
CA ASP A 130 -23.76 22.31 -0.31
C ASP A 130 -24.00 21.47 -1.57
N GLU A 131 -23.40 21.82 -2.71
CA GLU A 131 -23.36 20.99 -3.92
C GLU A 131 -22.70 19.63 -3.64
N LEU A 132 -21.56 19.60 -2.93
CA LEU A 132 -20.86 18.36 -2.56
C LEU A 132 -21.73 17.47 -1.66
N LYS A 133 -22.42 18.04 -0.67
CA LYS A 133 -23.37 17.30 0.18
C LYS A 133 -24.55 16.76 -0.63
N ALA A 134 -25.06 17.55 -1.59
CA ALA A 134 -26.13 17.11 -2.47
C ALA A 134 -25.67 15.96 -3.38
N MET A 135 -24.46 16.05 -3.96
CA MET A 135 -23.87 14.97 -4.76
C MET A 135 -23.72 13.69 -3.97
N LEU A 136 -23.24 13.78 -2.72
CA LEU A 136 -23.13 12.63 -1.83
C LEU A 136 -24.52 12.03 -1.55
N THR A 137 -25.51 12.86 -1.21
CA THR A 137 -26.89 12.42 -0.95
C THR A 137 -27.50 11.75 -2.19
N ASP A 138 -27.37 12.39 -3.35
CA ASP A 138 -27.83 11.87 -4.64
C ASP A 138 -27.13 10.56 -5.02
N TYR A 139 -25.83 10.44 -4.73
CA TYR A 139 -25.07 9.21 -4.93
C TYR A 139 -25.71 8.04 -4.17
N PHE A 140 -26.05 8.27 -2.89
CA PHE A 140 -26.68 7.28 -2.03
C PHE A 140 -28.15 7.01 -2.41
N GLU A 141 -28.91 8.03 -2.79
CA GLU A 141 -30.33 7.92 -3.15
C GLU A 141 -30.56 7.25 -4.52
N GLN A 142 -29.83 7.65 -5.56
CA GLN A 142 -30.02 7.18 -6.93
C GLN A 142 -29.55 5.74 -7.17
N ARG A 143 -28.56 5.29 -6.41
CA ARG A 143 -28.00 3.93 -6.51
C ARG A 143 -28.70 2.94 -5.59
N SER A 144 -29.81 3.32 -4.93
CA SER A 144 -30.47 2.48 -3.92
C SER A 144 -29.47 1.97 -2.88
N VAL A 145 -28.54 2.83 -2.45
CA VAL A 145 -27.48 2.46 -1.49
C VAL A 145 -28.07 2.33 -0.09
N LEU A 146 -29.30 2.81 0.16
CA LEU A 146 -30.05 2.42 1.36
C LEU A 146 -30.30 0.89 1.45
N THR A 147 -30.34 0.16 0.32
CA THR A 147 -30.30 -1.32 0.32
C THR A 147 -28.89 -1.90 0.35
N LEU A 148 -27.85 -1.11 0.04
CA LEU A 148 -26.43 -1.47 0.21
C LEU A 148 -25.90 -1.16 1.62
N ILE A 149 -26.60 -0.31 2.38
CA ILE A 149 -26.31 0.06 3.78
C ILE A 149 -27.19 -0.74 4.74
N GLN A 150 -28.36 -1.20 4.30
CA GLN A 150 -29.03 -2.29 5.00
C GLN A 150 -28.22 -3.57 4.78
N ASP A 151 -27.30 -3.85 5.70
CA ASP A 151 -26.63 -5.14 5.74
C ASP A 151 -27.71 -6.23 5.74
N SER A 152 -27.83 -6.95 4.62
CA SER A 152 -28.79 -8.04 4.46
C SER A 152 -28.63 -9.13 5.52
N TRP A 153 -27.49 -9.12 6.22
CA TRP A 153 -27.12 -10.07 7.26
C TRP A 153 -27.77 -9.69 8.59
N THR A 154 -29.00 -10.16 8.80
CA THR A 154 -29.65 -10.14 10.12
C THR A 154 -29.04 -11.15 11.11
N SER A 155 -28.19 -12.04 10.61
CA SER A 155 -27.40 -13.02 11.36
C SER A 155 -26.00 -13.12 10.77
N ASP A 156 -25.09 -13.74 11.52
CA ASP A 156 -23.71 -13.93 11.10
C ASP A 156 -23.60 -15.10 10.09
N VAL A 157 -23.88 -14.82 8.81
CA VAL A 157 -23.92 -15.83 7.75
C VAL A 157 -22.54 -16.42 7.41
N VAL A 158 -21.45 -15.69 7.70
CA VAL A 158 -20.08 -16.21 7.52
C VAL A 158 -19.77 -17.21 8.61
N LYS A 159 -20.13 -16.93 9.87
CA LYS A 159 -20.07 -17.91 10.95
C LYS A 159 -20.94 -19.12 10.64
N GLU A 160 -22.16 -18.94 10.16
CA GLU A 160 -23.02 -20.07 9.77
C GLU A 160 -22.35 -20.94 8.70
N PHE A 161 -21.70 -20.32 7.71
CA PHE A 161 -20.95 -21.04 6.67
C PHE A 161 -19.76 -21.81 7.23
N VAL A 162 -18.90 -21.16 8.02
CA VAL A 162 -17.73 -21.81 8.65
C VAL A 162 -18.17 -22.93 9.59
N GLN A 163 -19.21 -22.70 10.39
CA GLN A 163 -19.77 -23.73 11.28
C GLN A 163 -20.29 -24.93 10.49
N LYS A 164 -20.91 -24.71 9.33
CA LYS A 164 -21.36 -25.79 8.45
C LYS A 164 -20.20 -26.64 7.93
N LEU A 165 -19.09 -26.01 7.52
CA LEU A 165 -17.86 -26.75 7.13
C LEU A 165 -17.33 -27.60 8.29
N ILE A 166 -17.37 -27.08 9.52
CA ILE A 166 -16.98 -27.80 10.73
C ILE A 166 -17.90 -29.00 10.99
N ASP A 167 -19.22 -28.79 10.92
CA ASP A 167 -20.22 -29.83 11.15
C ASP A 167 -20.15 -30.94 10.09
N ASP A 168 -19.79 -30.58 8.85
CA ASP A 168 -19.54 -31.50 7.73
C ASP A 168 -18.18 -32.21 7.82
N LYS A 169 -17.43 -32.03 8.93
CA LYS A 169 -16.12 -32.62 9.21
C LYS A 169 -15.03 -32.21 8.22
N GLN A 170 -15.12 -31.01 7.68
CA GLN A 170 -14.17 -30.45 6.73
C GLN A 170 -13.03 -29.70 7.44
N ILE A 171 -12.48 -30.28 8.50
CA ILE A 171 -11.36 -29.72 9.28
C ILE A 171 -10.17 -30.69 9.20
N MET A 172 -8.97 -30.14 9.02
CA MET A 172 -7.73 -30.91 9.05
C MET A 172 -7.42 -31.39 10.48
N GLN A 173 -6.59 -32.42 10.58
CA GLN A 173 -6.14 -32.91 11.88
C GLN A 173 -5.23 -31.87 12.55
N ASP A 174 -5.39 -31.68 13.85
CA ASP A 174 -4.51 -30.82 14.64
C ASP A 174 -3.17 -31.51 14.93
N PHE A 175 -2.14 -30.70 15.13
CA PHE A 175 -0.86 -31.19 15.61
C PHE A 175 -0.90 -31.43 17.12
N THR A 176 -0.27 -32.51 17.56
CA THR A 176 0.01 -32.72 18.98
C THR A 176 0.93 -31.63 19.52
N ARG A 177 0.93 -31.42 20.84
CA ARG A 177 1.82 -30.43 21.47
C ARG A 177 3.29 -30.63 21.11
N ASP A 178 3.75 -31.88 21.08
CA ASP A 178 5.13 -32.20 20.73
C ASP A 178 5.46 -31.88 19.28
N GLU A 179 4.50 -32.03 18.37
CA GLU A 179 4.65 -31.62 16.96
C GLU A 179 4.68 -30.11 16.83
N ILE A 180 3.80 -29.38 17.53
CA ILE A 180 3.83 -27.92 17.58
C ILE A 180 5.17 -27.41 18.10
N TYR A 181 5.73 -28.00 19.17
CA TYR A 181 7.05 -27.61 19.67
C TYR A 181 8.16 -27.81 18.64
N LYS A 182 8.14 -28.94 17.92
CA LYS A 182 9.11 -29.20 16.83
C LYS A 182 8.97 -28.20 15.68
N ILE A 183 7.73 -27.86 15.30
CA ILE A 183 7.45 -26.85 14.28
C ILE A 183 7.96 -25.48 14.75
N CYS A 184 7.78 -25.12 16.02
CA CYS A 184 8.31 -23.87 16.57
C CYS A 184 9.85 -23.83 16.56
N GLU A 185 10.53 -24.93 16.93
CA GLU A 185 11.99 -25.02 16.86
C GLU A 185 12.51 -24.95 15.41
N GLU A 186 11.78 -25.54 14.47
CA GLU A 186 12.05 -25.40 13.04
C GLU A 186 11.85 -23.95 12.59
N GLY A 187 10.75 -23.33 13.00
CA GLY A 187 10.39 -21.94 12.70
C GLY A 187 11.44 -20.96 13.18
N GLU A 188 11.99 -21.13 14.39
CA GLU A 188 13.06 -20.28 14.89
C GLU A 188 14.28 -20.28 13.95
N LYS A 189 14.64 -21.47 13.43
CA LYS A 189 15.77 -21.63 12.49
C LYS A 189 15.44 -21.09 11.10
N ARG A 190 14.20 -21.28 10.64
CA ARG A 190 13.71 -20.80 9.33
C ARG A 190 13.67 -19.28 9.30
N TYR A 191 13.15 -18.65 10.34
CA TYR A 191 12.96 -17.20 10.37
C TYR A 191 14.28 -16.44 10.48
N LYS A 192 15.27 -16.98 11.21
CA LYS A 192 16.65 -16.44 11.21
C LYS A 192 17.32 -16.47 9.83
N LYS A 193 16.82 -17.30 8.92
CA LYS A 193 17.33 -17.47 7.55
C LYS A 193 16.35 -16.92 6.50
N GLU A 194 15.29 -16.23 6.93
CA GLU A 194 14.25 -15.68 6.06
C GLU A 194 13.63 -16.73 5.13
N ILE A 195 13.46 -17.96 5.63
CA ILE A 195 12.83 -19.06 4.89
C ILE A 195 11.31 -19.00 5.12
N PRO A 196 10.49 -18.90 4.06
CA PRO A 196 9.04 -18.79 4.15
C PRO A 196 8.34 -20.11 4.55
N PRO A 197 7.04 -20.05 4.91
CA PRO A 197 6.27 -18.82 5.20
C PRO A 197 6.39 -18.39 6.68
N GLY A 198 6.04 -17.13 6.97
CA GLY A 198 5.86 -16.57 8.31
C GLY A 198 7.08 -15.85 8.90
N TYR A 199 8.21 -15.74 8.21
CA TYR A 199 9.38 -15.05 8.78
C TYR A 199 9.15 -13.54 8.98
N LYS A 200 8.19 -12.96 8.26
CA LYS A 200 7.77 -11.56 8.42
C LYS A 200 6.96 -11.31 9.70
N ASP A 201 6.36 -12.34 10.30
CA ASP A 201 5.61 -12.23 11.58
C ASP A 201 6.52 -12.09 12.81
N GLY A 202 7.82 -12.29 12.64
CA GLY A 202 8.73 -12.48 13.76
C GLY A 202 8.98 -11.27 14.66
N LYS A 203 8.58 -10.07 14.23
CA LYS A 203 8.81 -8.81 14.97
C LYS A 203 7.64 -8.43 15.90
N ASN A 204 6.40 -8.82 15.59
CA ASN A 204 5.19 -8.26 16.22
C ASN A 204 4.37 -9.28 17.04
N LYS A 205 4.77 -10.56 17.07
CA LYS A 205 4.03 -11.65 17.75
C LYS A 205 4.92 -12.44 18.71
N ASP A 206 4.37 -12.78 19.88
CA ASP A 206 5.04 -13.58 20.91
C ASP A 206 4.58 -15.06 20.96
N GLY A 207 5.51 -15.93 21.38
CA GLY A 207 5.24 -17.35 21.64
C GLY A 207 4.87 -18.14 20.38
N ILE A 208 3.91 -19.07 20.51
CA ILE A 208 3.46 -19.97 19.42
C ILE A 208 2.81 -19.17 18.27
N ARG A 209 2.17 -18.03 18.57
CA ARG A 209 1.46 -17.21 17.58
C ARG A 209 2.38 -16.64 16.50
N LYS A 210 3.66 -16.48 16.81
CA LYS A 210 4.68 -16.10 15.83
C LYS A 210 4.83 -17.11 14.70
N TYR A 211 4.46 -18.37 14.93
CA TYR A 211 4.60 -19.47 13.98
C TYR A 211 3.27 -19.90 13.37
N SER A 212 2.20 -19.09 13.47
CA SER A 212 0.86 -19.43 12.95
C SER A 212 0.91 -19.82 11.47
N ASP A 213 1.56 -18.99 10.66
CA ASP A 213 1.68 -19.18 9.21
C ASP A 213 2.42 -20.48 8.88
N LEU A 214 3.48 -20.77 9.64
CA LEU A 214 4.23 -22.00 9.49
C LEU A 214 3.42 -23.23 9.92
N ILE A 215 2.68 -23.14 11.03
CA ILE A 215 1.84 -24.25 11.51
C ILE A 215 0.73 -24.54 10.48
N LEU A 216 0.04 -23.51 9.98
CA LEU A 216 -0.95 -23.63 8.91
C LEU A 216 -0.34 -24.30 7.68
N TRP A 217 0.83 -23.85 7.23
CA TRP A 217 1.53 -24.45 6.10
C TRP A 217 1.84 -25.94 6.33
N LYS A 218 2.31 -26.31 7.54
CA LYS A 218 2.57 -27.71 7.89
C LYS A 218 1.30 -28.56 7.93
N GLU A 219 0.16 -28.02 8.37
CA GLU A 219 -1.15 -28.70 8.32
C GLU A 219 -1.54 -29.02 6.88
N VAL A 220 -1.38 -28.06 5.96
CA VAL A 220 -1.65 -28.23 4.52
C VAL A 220 -0.76 -29.32 3.91
N LEU A 221 0.55 -29.28 4.19
CA LEU A 221 1.49 -30.28 3.70
C LEU A 221 1.16 -31.69 4.19
N GLN A 222 0.85 -31.83 5.48
CA GLN A 222 0.46 -33.11 6.06
C GLN A 222 -0.84 -33.63 5.42
N PHE A 223 -1.87 -32.79 5.32
CA PHE A 223 -3.14 -33.15 4.73
C PHE A 223 -3.00 -33.61 3.28
N ALA A 224 -2.30 -32.83 2.45
CA ALA A 224 -2.05 -33.16 1.05
C ALA A 224 -1.32 -34.50 0.93
N LYS A 225 -0.29 -34.74 1.75
CA LYS A 225 0.46 -36.00 1.78
C LYS A 225 -0.41 -37.19 2.18
N GLU A 226 -1.18 -37.07 3.25
CA GLU A 226 -1.98 -38.19 3.77
C GLU A 226 -3.13 -38.54 2.83
N ARG A 227 -3.85 -37.53 2.34
CA ARG A 227 -5.02 -37.69 1.47
C ARG A 227 -4.67 -37.84 0.00
N GLN A 228 -3.42 -37.59 -0.38
CA GLN A 228 -2.94 -37.60 -1.77
C GLN A 228 -3.81 -36.70 -2.67
N ARG A 229 -3.98 -35.45 -2.23
CA ARG A 229 -4.80 -34.42 -2.89
C ARG A 229 -3.93 -33.25 -3.32
N ASN A 230 -4.18 -32.74 -4.52
CA ASN A 230 -3.61 -31.46 -4.94
C ASN A 230 -4.32 -30.33 -4.19
N ILE A 231 -3.67 -29.18 -3.99
CA ILE A 231 -4.22 -28.07 -3.21
C ILE A 231 -4.50 -26.87 -4.12
N ILE A 232 -5.67 -26.25 -3.99
CA ILE A 232 -5.88 -24.85 -4.34
C ILE A 232 -5.74 -24.07 -3.04
N PHE A 233 -4.71 -23.24 -2.93
CA PHE A 233 -4.43 -22.47 -1.72
C PHE A 233 -4.84 -21.03 -1.93
N VAL A 234 -5.67 -20.48 -1.04
CA VAL A 234 -6.18 -19.11 -1.16
C VAL A 234 -5.77 -18.34 0.08
N THR A 235 -5.03 -17.25 -0.11
CA THR A 235 -4.66 -16.32 0.98
C THR A 235 -4.58 -14.90 0.43
N ASP A 236 -5.07 -13.94 1.21
CA ASP A 236 -4.89 -12.51 0.96
C ASP A 236 -3.70 -11.93 1.72
N ASP A 237 -2.81 -12.78 2.24
CA ASP A 237 -1.63 -12.31 2.97
C ASP A 237 -0.74 -11.53 1.99
N ALA A 238 -0.47 -10.29 2.35
CA ALA A 238 0.31 -9.34 1.58
C ALA A 238 1.79 -9.68 1.48
N LYS A 239 2.29 -10.40 2.48
CA LYS A 239 3.70 -10.38 2.84
C LYS A 239 4.56 -11.05 1.76
N ALA A 240 5.77 -10.52 1.64
CA ALA A 240 6.79 -11.00 0.70
C ALA A 240 7.29 -12.44 1.00
N ASP A 241 6.87 -13.04 2.11
CA ASP A 241 7.14 -14.44 2.44
C ASP A 241 6.06 -15.42 1.94
N TRP A 242 5.03 -14.90 1.26
CA TRP A 242 4.05 -15.68 0.49
C TRP A 242 4.13 -15.40 -1.01
N TRP A 243 4.39 -14.16 -1.40
CA TRP A 243 4.30 -13.70 -2.78
C TRP A 243 5.48 -12.86 -3.26
N ASN A 244 5.84 -13.01 -4.53
CA ASN A 244 6.53 -12.00 -5.33
C ASN A 244 5.48 -11.17 -6.07
N ARG A 245 5.54 -9.85 -5.95
CA ARG A 245 4.65 -8.93 -6.66
C ARG A 245 5.45 -8.15 -7.69
N GLU A 246 5.16 -8.36 -8.97
CA GLU A 246 5.77 -7.61 -10.08
C GLU A 246 4.70 -7.22 -11.10
N ASN A 247 4.60 -5.93 -11.42
CA ASN A 247 3.78 -5.40 -12.53
C ASN A 247 2.35 -6.00 -12.58
N ASP A 248 1.60 -5.85 -11.49
CA ASP A 248 0.22 -6.33 -11.32
C ASP A 248 0.06 -7.86 -11.26
N LYS A 249 1.17 -8.63 -11.22
CA LYS A 249 1.15 -10.08 -11.07
C LYS A 249 1.57 -10.49 -9.66
N VAL A 250 0.78 -11.40 -9.09
CA VAL A 250 1.04 -11.99 -7.78
C VAL A 250 1.51 -13.42 -7.99
N GLU A 251 2.82 -13.64 -7.85
CA GLU A 251 3.46 -14.96 -8.01
C GLU A 251 3.76 -15.58 -6.66
N PHE A 252 3.41 -16.85 -6.48
CA PHE A 252 3.72 -17.59 -5.26
C PHE A 252 5.18 -18.01 -5.22
N LEU A 253 5.82 -17.91 -4.06
CA LEU A 253 7.26 -18.15 -3.95
C LEU A 253 7.66 -19.56 -4.43
N SER A 254 8.71 -19.62 -5.25
CA SER A 254 9.28 -20.88 -5.75
C SER A 254 9.66 -21.85 -4.63
N GLN A 255 10.14 -21.33 -3.51
CA GLN A 255 10.51 -22.10 -2.31
C GLN A 255 9.32 -22.87 -1.73
N LEU A 256 8.11 -22.28 -1.77
CA LEU A 256 6.88 -22.93 -1.29
C LEU A 256 6.44 -24.04 -2.24
N TYR A 257 6.57 -23.85 -3.57
CA TYR A 257 6.35 -24.93 -4.54
C TYR A 257 7.32 -26.10 -4.36
N GLU A 258 8.59 -25.79 -4.15
CA GLU A 258 9.64 -26.79 -3.95
C GLU A 258 9.39 -27.60 -2.67
N GLU A 259 9.08 -26.93 -1.55
CA GLU A 259 8.73 -27.60 -0.30
C GLU A 259 7.46 -28.44 -0.48
N PHE A 260 6.41 -27.89 -1.08
CA PHE A 260 5.16 -28.61 -1.31
C PHE A 260 5.38 -29.89 -2.12
N SER A 261 6.09 -29.79 -3.26
CA SER A 261 6.39 -30.94 -4.12
C SER A 261 7.25 -32.00 -3.41
N LYS A 262 8.21 -31.55 -2.59
CA LYS A 262 9.15 -32.43 -1.88
C LYS A 262 8.49 -33.15 -0.72
N ASP A 263 7.76 -32.43 0.13
CA ASP A 263 7.29 -32.93 1.42
C ASP A 263 5.97 -33.70 1.30
N THR A 264 5.18 -33.45 0.25
CA THR A 264 3.95 -34.20 -0.04
C THR A 264 4.18 -35.51 -0.80
N ARG A 265 5.38 -35.72 -1.34
CA ARG A 265 5.72 -36.93 -2.10
C ARG A 265 5.89 -38.14 -1.16
N LYS A 266 5.04 -39.16 -1.33
CA LYS A 266 5.21 -40.44 -0.61
C LYS A 266 6.53 -41.11 -1.01
N ARG A 267 7.32 -41.51 -0.01
CA ARG A 267 8.63 -42.15 -0.24
C ARG A 267 8.46 -43.57 -0.75
N LYS A 268 9.43 -44.07 -1.51
CA LYS A 268 9.45 -45.48 -1.98
C LYS A 268 9.33 -46.48 -0.82
N SER A 269 9.99 -46.19 0.30
CA SER A 269 9.94 -47.00 1.53
C SER A 269 8.54 -47.11 2.12
N GLU A 270 7.69 -46.11 1.88
CA GLU A 270 6.33 -46.00 2.43
C GLU A 270 5.27 -46.51 1.43
N ASN A 271 5.66 -46.85 0.20
CA ASN A 271 4.74 -47.16 -0.89
C ASN A 271 5.27 -48.29 -1.80
N GLY A 272 5.64 -49.42 -1.20
CA GLY A 272 5.95 -50.65 -1.93
C GLY A 272 7.10 -50.54 -2.95
N GLY A 273 8.06 -49.64 -2.73
CA GLY A 273 9.20 -49.41 -3.62
C GLY A 273 8.96 -48.37 -4.73
N VAL A 274 7.75 -47.82 -4.87
CA VAL A 274 7.38 -46.83 -5.89
C VAL A 274 7.14 -45.48 -5.24
N ALA A 275 7.79 -44.43 -5.73
CA ALA A 275 7.56 -43.09 -5.20
C ALA A 275 6.15 -42.62 -5.60
N GLY A 276 5.43 -41.98 -4.69
CA GLY A 276 4.14 -41.37 -4.99
C GLY A 276 4.24 -40.29 -6.07
N PRO A 277 3.11 -39.91 -6.69
CA PRO A 277 3.07 -38.80 -7.62
C PRO A 277 3.49 -37.50 -6.91
N SER A 278 4.11 -36.58 -7.65
CA SER A 278 4.29 -35.21 -7.18
C SER A 278 2.94 -34.51 -7.18
N LEU A 279 2.47 -34.13 -6.00
CA LEU A 279 1.25 -33.33 -5.87
C LEU A 279 1.52 -31.90 -6.31
N LYS A 280 0.46 -31.20 -6.69
CA LYS A 280 0.50 -29.83 -7.17
C LYS A 280 -0.25 -28.91 -6.22
N ILE A 281 0.19 -27.66 -6.19
CA ILE A 281 -0.49 -26.56 -5.51
C ILE A 281 -0.77 -25.47 -6.55
N VAL A 282 -1.94 -24.85 -6.49
CA VAL A 282 -2.32 -23.68 -7.29
C VAL A 282 -2.73 -22.57 -6.33
N PRO A 283 -2.01 -21.46 -6.28
CA PRO A 283 -2.24 -20.39 -5.32
C PRO A 283 -3.17 -19.32 -5.89
N PHE A 284 -3.89 -18.62 -5.02
CA PHE A 284 -4.73 -17.48 -5.37
C PHE A 284 -4.74 -16.41 -4.26
N VAL A 285 -4.85 -15.16 -4.67
CA VAL A 285 -5.51 -14.11 -3.85
C VAL A 285 -7.03 -14.25 -4.00
N SER A 286 -7.80 -13.81 -3.00
CA SER A 286 -9.24 -14.10 -2.93
C SER A 286 -10.03 -13.48 -4.08
N ALA A 287 -9.67 -12.28 -4.55
CA ALA A 287 -10.34 -11.62 -5.67
C ALA A 287 -10.27 -12.46 -6.96
N ASP A 288 -9.08 -12.89 -7.35
CA ASP A 288 -8.89 -13.78 -8.52
C ASP A 288 -9.57 -15.13 -8.31
N PHE A 289 -9.56 -15.65 -7.08
CA PHE A 289 -10.22 -16.89 -6.74
C PHE A 289 -11.73 -16.81 -6.93
N TYR A 290 -12.38 -15.77 -6.41
CA TYR A 290 -13.83 -15.57 -6.57
C TYR A 290 -14.20 -15.35 -8.03
N GLU A 291 -13.38 -14.61 -8.80
CA GLU A 291 -13.59 -14.44 -10.23
C GLU A 291 -13.45 -15.78 -10.99
N ALA A 292 -12.43 -16.58 -10.66
CA ALA A 292 -12.22 -17.91 -11.24
C ALA A 292 -13.37 -18.88 -10.89
N VAL A 293 -13.86 -18.86 -9.65
CA VAL A 293 -15.03 -19.64 -9.21
C VAL A 293 -16.27 -19.17 -9.96
N SER A 294 -16.54 -17.87 -10.03
CA SER A 294 -17.71 -17.33 -10.72
C SER A 294 -17.74 -17.74 -12.19
N ARG A 295 -16.62 -17.56 -12.91
CA ARG A 295 -16.50 -17.97 -14.31
C ARG A 295 -16.70 -19.47 -14.52
N SER A 296 -16.09 -20.30 -13.66
CA SER A 296 -16.10 -21.75 -13.84
C SER A 296 -17.37 -22.44 -13.33
N MET A 297 -18.06 -21.84 -12.35
CA MET A 297 -19.25 -22.39 -11.70
C MET A 297 -20.54 -21.64 -12.03
N ASN A 298 -20.44 -20.59 -12.87
CA ASN A 298 -21.54 -19.73 -13.30
C ASN A 298 -22.28 -19.07 -12.13
N VAL A 299 -21.53 -18.51 -11.19
CA VAL A 299 -22.06 -17.68 -10.09
C VAL A 299 -22.30 -16.27 -10.63
N PRO A 300 -23.53 -15.72 -10.57
CA PRO A 300 -23.84 -14.41 -11.13
C PRO A 300 -23.09 -13.29 -10.39
N LYS A 301 -22.75 -12.23 -11.13
CA LYS A 301 -22.14 -11.00 -10.63
C LYS A 301 -23.06 -9.82 -10.92
N THR A 302 -23.15 -8.88 -9.99
CA THR A 302 -23.79 -7.57 -10.24
C THR A 302 -22.77 -6.63 -10.90
N ASP A 303 -23.25 -5.56 -11.52
CA ASP A 303 -22.38 -4.53 -12.12
C ASP A 303 -21.43 -3.91 -11.08
N VAL A 304 -21.90 -3.72 -9.83
CA VAL A 304 -21.11 -3.23 -8.70
C VAL A 304 -19.95 -4.19 -8.36
N VAL A 305 -20.22 -5.49 -8.35
CA VAL A 305 -19.18 -6.52 -8.12
C VAL A 305 -18.19 -6.54 -9.28
N GLU A 306 -18.65 -6.38 -10.51
CA GLU A 306 -17.77 -6.35 -11.68
C GLU A 306 -16.87 -5.11 -11.66
N GLN A 307 -17.36 -3.97 -11.20
CA GLN A 307 -16.54 -2.79 -10.95
C GLN A 307 -15.52 -3.02 -9.83
N ALA A 308 -15.92 -3.63 -8.70
CA ALA A 308 -15.03 -3.92 -7.57
C ALA A 308 -13.82 -4.77 -7.98
N LEU A 309 -14.05 -5.79 -8.81
CA LEU A 309 -13.00 -6.70 -9.30
C LEU A 309 -12.04 -6.06 -10.29
N ARG A 310 -12.35 -4.87 -10.81
CA ARG A 310 -11.52 -4.14 -11.77
C ARG A 310 -10.59 -3.13 -11.11
N ILE A 311 -10.86 -2.72 -9.87
CA ILE A 311 -10.01 -1.76 -9.15
C ILE A 311 -8.73 -2.49 -8.74
N THR A 312 -7.62 -2.14 -9.37
CA THR A 312 -6.30 -2.68 -9.00
C THR A 312 -5.62 -1.78 -7.97
N ASP A 313 -4.68 -2.33 -7.19
CA ASP A 313 -3.80 -1.53 -6.32
C ASP A 313 -3.16 -0.37 -7.11
N LYS A 314 -2.80 -0.62 -8.37
CA LYS A 314 -2.22 0.37 -9.26
C LYS A 314 -3.17 1.50 -9.61
N ASP A 315 -4.44 1.19 -9.88
CA ASP A 315 -5.43 2.23 -10.18
C ASP A 315 -5.58 3.15 -8.97
N TYR A 316 -5.68 2.58 -7.76
CA TYR A 316 -5.72 3.35 -6.52
C TYR A 316 -4.45 4.20 -6.31
N ILE A 317 -3.26 3.61 -6.47
CA ILE A 317 -2.00 4.35 -6.26
C ILE A 317 -1.85 5.50 -7.27
N ASN A 318 -2.23 5.29 -8.53
CA ASN A 318 -2.23 6.38 -9.52
C ASN A 318 -3.17 7.53 -9.12
N MET A 319 -4.22 7.26 -8.33
CA MET A 319 -5.15 8.27 -7.86
C MET A 319 -4.59 9.03 -6.66
N ILE A 320 -3.89 8.35 -5.75
CA ILE A 320 -3.38 8.96 -4.51
C ILE A 320 -1.94 9.46 -4.57
N GLU A 321 -1.14 9.11 -5.59
CA GLU A 321 0.32 9.38 -5.60
C GLU A 321 0.64 10.86 -5.36
N TYR A 322 -0.10 11.76 -5.98
CA TYR A 322 0.11 13.20 -5.82
C TYR A 322 -0.24 13.65 -4.40
N ALA A 323 -1.42 13.29 -3.92
CA ALA A 323 -1.91 13.68 -2.60
C ALA A 323 -1.03 13.11 -1.47
N ALA A 324 -0.52 11.89 -1.63
CA ALA A 324 0.37 11.25 -0.67
C ALA A 324 1.76 11.90 -0.60
N PHE A 325 2.27 12.46 -1.70
CA PHE A 325 3.50 13.24 -1.68
C PHE A 325 3.26 14.63 -1.10
N ASP A 326 2.16 15.28 -1.49
CA ASP A 326 1.77 16.61 -1.01
C ASP A 326 1.61 16.64 0.52
N SER A 327 1.00 15.61 1.10
CA SER A 327 0.77 15.50 2.54
C SER A 327 2.05 15.42 3.39
N ILE A 328 3.18 14.97 2.83
CA ILE A 328 4.48 14.94 3.51
C ILE A 328 5.42 16.05 3.07
N GLN A 329 5.00 16.87 2.11
CA GLN A 329 5.88 17.80 1.42
C GLN A 329 6.55 18.77 2.40
N ASP A 330 5.76 19.36 3.31
CA ASP A 330 6.29 20.29 4.30
C ASP A 330 7.21 19.60 5.31
N THR A 331 6.91 18.35 5.70
CA THR A 331 7.81 17.57 6.56
C THR A 331 9.18 17.38 5.91
N LEU A 332 9.21 17.10 4.60
CA LEU A 332 10.45 16.97 3.85
C LEU A 332 11.19 18.31 3.69
N LYS A 333 10.48 19.41 3.39
CA LYS A 333 11.10 20.74 3.27
C LYS A 333 11.83 21.15 4.54
N TYR A 334 11.25 20.84 5.70
CA TYR A 334 11.79 21.20 7.01
C TYR A 334 12.59 20.08 7.69
N SER A 335 12.96 19.02 6.98
CA SER A 335 13.65 17.86 7.58
C SER A 335 15.11 18.15 7.97
N GLY A 336 15.68 19.27 7.50
CA GLY A 336 17.11 19.52 7.62
C GLY A 336 17.89 18.33 7.04
N PHE A 337 18.78 17.75 7.83
CA PHE A 337 19.61 16.59 7.43
C PHE A 337 19.02 15.23 7.82
N GLU A 338 17.76 15.14 8.27
CA GLU A 338 17.19 13.86 8.73
C GLU A 338 17.22 12.78 7.63
N TYR A 339 17.03 13.19 6.38
CA TYR A 339 16.99 12.29 5.21
C TYR A 339 18.14 12.50 4.22
N VAL A 340 18.99 13.50 4.46
CA VAL A 340 20.14 13.84 3.62
C VAL A 340 21.40 13.56 4.40
N ASP A 341 22.26 12.67 3.91
CA ASP A 341 23.52 12.36 4.59
C ASP A 341 24.43 13.60 4.55
N GLU A 342 24.68 14.22 5.71
CA GLU A 342 25.58 15.38 5.83
C GLU A 342 26.97 15.10 5.26
N SER A 343 27.43 13.84 5.35
CA SER A 343 28.73 13.44 4.82
C SER A 343 28.76 13.33 3.30
N ALA A 344 27.59 13.29 2.66
CA ALA A 344 27.45 13.34 1.21
C ALA A 344 27.42 14.77 0.65
N LEU A 345 27.34 15.80 1.50
CA LEU A 345 27.40 17.21 1.09
C LEU A 345 28.85 17.70 1.00
N THR A 346 29.19 18.41 -0.07
CA THR A 346 30.55 18.91 -0.36
C THR A 346 31.05 19.87 0.71
N TYR A 347 30.18 20.77 1.14
CA TYR A 347 30.45 21.77 2.17
C TYR A 347 29.13 22.27 2.74
N ILE A 348 29.09 22.70 4.00
CA ILE A 348 27.91 23.30 4.61
C ILE A 348 28.39 24.51 5.41
N GLY A 349 27.78 25.66 5.16
CA GLY A 349 28.08 26.88 5.89
C GLY A 349 27.75 26.77 7.39
N SER A 350 28.40 27.58 8.22
CA SER A 350 28.27 27.51 9.67
C SER A 350 26.85 27.74 10.22
N GLU A 351 25.97 28.39 9.45
CA GLU A 351 24.56 28.61 9.82
C GLU A 351 23.66 27.40 9.51
N GLY A 352 24.22 26.35 8.88
CA GLY A 352 23.47 25.18 8.45
C GLY A 352 22.75 25.41 7.11
N ILE A 353 21.89 24.46 6.75
CA ILE A 353 21.05 24.58 5.55
C ILE A 353 19.73 25.28 5.88
N GLU A 354 19.24 26.03 4.91
CA GLU A 354 17.87 26.53 4.88
C GLU A 354 16.87 25.39 4.58
N GLU A 355 15.58 25.75 4.47
CA GLU A 355 14.55 24.80 4.02
C GLU A 355 14.87 24.23 2.64
N TRP A 356 14.56 22.94 2.45
CA TRP A 356 14.70 22.31 1.14
C TRP A 356 13.57 22.80 0.21
N HIS A 357 13.95 23.24 -0.98
CA HIS A 357 13.05 23.47 -2.10
C HIS A 357 12.93 22.19 -2.93
N ILE A 358 11.73 21.64 -3.06
CA ILE A 358 11.50 20.44 -3.88
C ILE A 358 11.35 20.88 -5.35
N ASP A 359 12.34 20.53 -6.16
CA ASP A 359 12.42 20.93 -7.57
C ASP A 359 11.62 19.99 -8.46
N ASN A 360 11.65 18.69 -8.17
CA ASN A 360 10.95 17.67 -8.92
C ASN A 360 10.71 16.42 -8.07
N TYR A 361 9.64 15.68 -8.37
CA TYR A 361 9.42 14.37 -7.80
C TYR A 361 8.61 13.50 -8.77
N LYS A 362 8.84 12.19 -8.70
CA LYS A 362 8.10 11.23 -9.51
C LYS A 362 8.00 9.89 -8.79
N LEU A 363 6.80 9.32 -8.74
CA LEU A 363 6.63 7.94 -8.26
C LEU A 363 7.41 6.98 -9.16
N ASP A 364 8.32 6.23 -8.57
CA ASP A 364 9.09 5.17 -9.24
C ASP A 364 8.31 3.85 -9.22
N ARG A 365 7.90 3.45 -8.00
CA ARG A 365 7.16 2.21 -7.74
C ARG A 365 6.44 2.27 -6.40
N PHE A 366 5.53 1.35 -6.19
CA PHE A 366 4.88 1.15 -4.90
C PHE A 366 4.91 -0.33 -4.50
N THR A 367 4.80 -0.60 -3.20
CA THR A 367 4.68 -1.94 -2.65
C THR A 367 3.58 -1.94 -1.59
N MET A 368 2.67 -2.90 -1.63
CA MET A 368 1.76 -3.12 -0.51
C MET A 368 2.49 -3.95 0.55
N VAL A 369 2.67 -3.37 1.74
CA VAL A 369 3.54 -3.89 2.81
C VAL A 369 2.77 -4.73 3.81
N GLU A 370 1.61 -4.24 4.21
CA GLU A 370 0.77 -4.87 5.22
C GLU A 370 -0.70 -4.70 4.88
N ARG A 371 -1.48 -5.73 5.19
CA ARG A 371 -2.93 -5.67 5.18
C ARG A 371 -3.43 -6.27 6.48
N ASP A 372 -3.78 -5.42 7.43
CA ASP A 372 -4.41 -5.81 8.69
C ASP A 372 -5.81 -5.23 8.72
N ASP A 373 -6.83 -5.94 9.22
CA ASP A 373 -8.08 -5.17 9.34
C ASP A 373 -8.66 -4.73 7.97
N ASP A 374 -9.36 -3.65 8.07
CA ASP A 374 -9.69 -2.75 7.00
C ASP A 374 -8.51 -1.90 6.53
N GLN A 375 -7.31 -1.98 7.11
CA GLN A 375 -6.18 -1.14 6.74
C GLN A 375 -5.21 -1.83 5.77
N ILE A 376 -4.89 -1.16 4.67
CA ILE A 376 -3.78 -1.50 3.79
C ILE A 376 -2.70 -0.44 3.97
N ILE A 377 -1.46 -0.89 4.17
CA ILE A 377 -0.27 -0.04 4.21
C ILE A 377 0.50 -0.23 2.91
N TYR A 378 0.67 0.86 2.16
CA TYR A 378 1.49 0.92 0.96
C TYR A 378 2.78 1.70 1.26
N GLU A 379 3.91 1.23 0.75
CA GLU A 379 5.14 2.02 0.64
C GLU A 379 5.25 2.52 -0.80
N LEU A 380 5.22 3.84 -0.97
CA LEU A 380 5.40 4.52 -2.25
C LEU A 380 6.83 5.08 -2.30
N ILE A 381 7.54 4.78 -3.37
CA ILE A 381 8.94 5.16 -3.55
C ILE A 381 9.00 6.21 -4.66
N TYR A 382 9.45 7.40 -4.30
CA TYR A 382 9.61 8.54 -5.20
C TYR A 382 11.07 8.78 -5.49
N ASN A 383 11.38 9.13 -6.73
CA ASN A 383 12.63 9.81 -7.06
C ASN A 383 12.38 11.31 -6.87
N VAL A 384 13.17 11.97 -6.03
CA VAL A 384 12.99 13.39 -5.66
C VAL A 384 14.28 14.15 -5.91
N GLU A 385 14.14 15.35 -6.44
CA GLU A 385 15.20 16.34 -6.63
C GLU A 385 14.86 17.56 -5.76
N MET A 386 15.83 18.03 -4.98
CA MET A 386 15.64 19.19 -4.12
C MET A 386 16.90 20.04 -4.05
N SER A 387 16.72 21.31 -3.71
CA SER A 387 17.81 22.26 -3.55
C SER A 387 17.66 23.09 -2.28
N SER A 388 18.78 23.53 -1.72
CA SER A 388 18.80 24.42 -0.54
C SER A 388 20.04 25.31 -0.59
N HIS A 389 20.07 26.31 0.29
CA HIS A 389 21.21 27.19 0.47
C HIS A 389 21.79 27.03 1.87
N SER A 390 23.10 27.27 2.00
CA SER A 390 23.76 27.48 3.29
C SER A 390 24.69 28.69 3.22
N CYS A 391 25.05 29.25 4.37
CA CYS A 391 26.01 30.35 4.45
C CYS A 391 26.86 30.27 5.73
N ASP A 392 28.04 30.89 5.69
CA ASP A 392 28.90 31.08 6.85
C ASP A 392 28.58 32.37 7.59
N TYR A 393 28.63 32.33 8.91
CA TYR A 393 28.58 33.51 9.74
C TYR A 393 29.94 34.21 9.78
N TRP A 394 29.99 35.45 9.33
CA TRP A 394 31.21 36.27 9.24
C TRP A 394 31.31 37.33 10.34
N GLY A 395 30.26 37.55 11.12
CA GLY A 395 30.29 38.48 12.25
C GLY A 395 28.98 39.25 12.41
N ARG A 396 29.05 40.35 13.16
CA ARG A 396 27.89 41.19 13.44
C ARG A 396 28.23 42.64 13.14
N ASP A 397 27.34 43.33 12.45
CA ASP A 397 27.50 44.75 12.21
C ASP A 397 27.40 45.51 13.55
N ASP A 398 28.39 46.37 13.81
CA ASP A 398 28.55 47.01 15.11
C ASP A 398 27.47 48.06 15.39
N ASP A 399 26.84 48.63 14.36
CA ASP A 399 25.85 49.70 14.49
C ASP A 399 24.41 49.15 14.49
N THR A 400 24.08 48.28 13.53
CA THR A 400 22.74 47.70 13.34
C THR A 400 22.49 46.45 14.18
N LYS A 401 23.57 45.79 14.62
CA LYS A 401 23.53 44.46 15.26
C LYS A 401 22.93 43.38 14.35
N GLU A 402 22.95 43.56 13.05
CA GLU A 402 22.58 42.51 12.09
C GLU A 402 23.75 41.54 11.87
N ALA A 403 23.44 40.26 11.59
CA ALA A 403 24.44 39.26 11.28
C ALA A 403 24.99 39.49 9.86
N ILE A 404 26.30 39.39 9.71
CA ILE A 404 26.99 39.43 8.42
C ILE A 404 27.30 37.97 8.06
N VAL A 405 26.85 37.53 6.89
CA VAL A 405 27.02 36.17 6.38
C VAL A 405 27.78 36.15 5.05
N SER A 406 28.30 34.98 4.66
CA SER A 406 28.89 34.75 3.35
C SER A 406 27.86 34.85 2.22
N PRO A 407 28.29 34.96 0.96
CA PRO A 407 27.47 34.55 -0.18
C PRO A 407 26.94 33.12 -0.02
N ASP A 408 25.79 32.84 -0.61
CA ASP A 408 25.11 31.55 -0.49
C ASP A 408 25.91 30.44 -1.19
N TYR A 409 25.98 29.30 -0.53
CA TYR A 409 26.36 28.02 -1.11
C TYR A 409 25.08 27.31 -1.54
N LYS A 410 24.95 26.96 -2.83
CA LYS A 410 23.80 26.21 -3.33
C LYS A 410 24.09 24.72 -3.34
N HIS A 411 23.18 23.97 -2.75
CA HIS A 411 23.16 22.51 -2.70
C HIS A 411 22.05 21.99 -3.59
N GLU A 412 22.33 21.03 -4.46
CA GLU A 412 21.33 20.28 -5.20
C GLU A 412 21.54 18.79 -4.94
N VAL A 413 20.51 18.14 -4.40
CA VAL A 413 20.52 16.71 -4.04
C VAL A 413 19.42 15.97 -4.80
N ASN A 414 19.66 14.70 -5.09
CA ASN A 414 18.65 13.81 -5.64
C ASN A 414 18.71 12.45 -4.96
N GLY A 415 17.61 11.71 -5.00
CA GLY A 415 17.54 10.48 -4.23
C GLY A 415 16.17 9.81 -4.22
N GLN A 416 16.10 8.70 -3.49
CA GLN A 416 14.86 7.98 -3.27
C GLN A 416 14.24 8.34 -1.93
N LEU A 417 12.95 8.69 -1.96
CA LEU A 417 12.13 8.91 -0.78
C LEU A 417 11.08 7.80 -0.68
N THR A 418 11.01 7.13 0.46
CA THR A 418 9.99 6.14 0.76
C THR A 418 8.95 6.73 1.70
N ILE A 419 7.69 6.72 1.28
CA ILE A 419 6.54 7.19 2.05
C ILE A 419 5.66 5.99 2.36
N SER A 420 5.28 5.81 3.62
CA SER A 420 4.24 4.88 4.04
C SER A 420 2.89 5.56 3.94
N VAL A 421 1.90 4.92 3.33
CA VAL A 421 0.52 5.36 3.20
C VAL A 421 -0.39 4.30 3.78
N VAL A 422 -1.20 4.68 4.76
CA VAL A 422 -2.22 3.82 5.37
C VAL A 422 -3.57 4.17 4.75
N ARG A 423 -4.30 3.16 4.28
CA ARG A 423 -5.64 3.29 3.73
C ARG A 423 -6.59 2.37 4.46
N THR A 424 -7.71 2.89 4.95
CA THR A 424 -8.84 2.05 5.33
C THR A 424 -9.65 1.70 4.08
N VAL A 425 -9.62 0.44 3.68
CA VAL A 425 -10.49 -0.16 2.67
C VAL A 425 -11.89 -0.25 3.23
N ASP A 426 -12.68 0.78 2.97
CA ASP A 426 -14.13 0.68 3.01
C ASP A 426 -14.64 0.42 1.59
N MET A 427 -15.04 -0.82 1.33
CA MET A 427 -15.56 -1.25 0.03
C MET A 427 -16.87 -0.53 -0.35
N LEU A 428 -17.45 0.30 0.53
CA LEU A 428 -18.55 1.21 0.19
C LEU A 428 -18.05 2.58 -0.30
N MET A 429 -16.83 2.99 0.04
CA MET A 429 -16.22 4.28 -0.32
C MET A 429 -15.37 4.21 -1.59
N ASP A 430 -14.75 3.06 -1.87
CA ASP A 430 -13.72 2.91 -2.91
C ASP A 430 -14.23 2.94 -4.37
N PHE A 431 -15.48 3.34 -4.63
CA PHE A 431 -16.08 3.41 -5.97
C PHE A 431 -16.11 4.80 -6.57
N GLU A 432 -15.71 5.82 -5.83
CA GLU A 432 -15.53 7.17 -6.35
C GLU A 432 -14.04 7.47 -6.49
N ASP A 433 -13.70 8.42 -7.37
CA ASP A 433 -12.33 8.86 -7.61
C ASP A 433 -11.74 9.54 -6.35
N SER A 434 -11.57 8.82 -5.24
CA SER A 434 -11.08 9.36 -3.98
C SER A 434 -9.56 9.22 -3.95
N ASP A 435 -8.88 10.36 -3.93
CA ASP A 435 -7.48 10.51 -3.56
C ASP A 435 -7.25 10.36 -2.04
N ASP A 436 -8.25 9.85 -1.31
CA ASP A 436 -8.26 9.72 0.14
C ASP A 436 -7.44 8.52 0.63
N PHE A 437 -6.65 8.78 1.67
CA PHE A 437 -5.94 7.81 2.50
C PHE A 437 -5.97 8.27 3.96
N ASP A 438 -5.82 7.35 4.92
CA ASP A 438 -5.95 7.67 6.35
C ASP A 438 -4.79 8.53 6.86
N SER A 439 -3.57 8.19 6.44
CA SER A 439 -2.34 8.86 6.86
C SER A 439 -1.17 8.53 5.95
N SER A 440 -0.18 9.41 5.92
CA SER A 440 1.09 9.21 5.23
C SER A 440 2.27 9.68 6.09
N GLU A 441 3.39 8.95 6.07
CA GLU A 441 4.60 9.30 6.82
C GLU A 441 5.86 8.98 6.01
N ILE A 442 6.90 9.80 6.15
CA ILE A 442 8.21 9.50 5.56
C ILE A 442 8.85 8.35 6.34
N VAL A 443 9.19 7.27 5.65
CA VAL A 443 9.85 6.09 6.24
C VAL A 443 11.36 6.24 6.18
N SER A 444 11.87 6.71 5.05
CA SER A 444 13.29 6.94 4.81
C SER A 444 13.50 7.81 3.58
N GLY A 445 14.60 8.56 3.55
CA GLY A 445 15.14 9.16 2.34
C GLY A 445 16.63 8.83 2.22
N ASP A 446 17.10 8.72 0.99
CA ASP A 446 18.50 8.47 0.65
C ASP A 446 18.87 9.46 -0.46
N PHE A 447 19.41 10.61 -0.05
CA PHE A 447 19.72 11.74 -0.92
C PHE A 447 21.22 11.98 -1.01
N GLU A 448 21.73 12.13 -2.24
CA GLU A 448 23.12 12.43 -2.53
C GLU A 448 23.24 13.81 -3.21
N GLU A 449 24.27 14.57 -2.86
CA GLU A 449 24.60 15.81 -3.56
C GLU A 449 25.14 15.51 -4.95
N TRP A 450 24.51 16.10 -5.96
CA TRP A 450 24.97 15.96 -7.33
C TRP A 450 25.51 17.29 -7.88
N SER A 451 25.19 18.42 -7.24
CA SER A 451 25.67 19.76 -7.60
C SER A 451 25.91 20.60 -6.34
N PHE A 452 27.07 21.24 -6.29
CA PHE A 452 27.43 22.25 -5.29
C PHE A 452 27.96 23.48 -6.02
N ILE A 453 27.44 24.66 -5.69
CA ILE A 453 27.86 25.92 -6.29
C ILE A 453 28.20 26.89 -5.17
N SER A 454 29.44 27.38 -5.16
CA SER A 454 29.84 28.42 -4.20
C SER A 454 29.48 29.81 -4.70
N GLY A 455 29.03 30.70 -3.82
CA GLY A 455 28.72 32.08 -4.20
C GLY A 455 29.92 32.86 -4.76
N ASP A 456 31.15 32.45 -4.43
CA ASP A 456 32.39 33.01 -4.95
C ASP A 456 32.65 32.64 -6.44
N ASP A 457 32.06 31.54 -6.93
CA ASP A 457 32.21 31.10 -8.33
C ASP A 457 31.46 32.00 -9.34
N TYR A 458 30.57 32.89 -8.86
CA TYR A 458 29.98 33.93 -9.72
C TYR A 458 30.96 35.07 -10.02
N ASP A 459 32.04 35.20 -9.23
CA ASP A 459 32.94 36.35 -9.22
C ASP A 459 34.36 36.06 -9.73
N ASP A 460 34.74 34.81 -9.95
CA ASP A 460 36.06 34.50 -10.50
C ASP A 460 36.01 34.40 -12.03
N VAL A 461 35.99 35.58 -12.65
CA VAL A 461 36.18 35.74 -14.10
C VAL A 461 37.68 35.96 -14.34
N PRO A 462 38.42 34.96 -14.88
CA PRO A 462 39.86 35.10 -15.10
C PRO A 462 40.14 36.23 -16.09
N ASP A 463 41.21 36.99 -15.85
CA ASP A 463 41.64 38.13 -16.67
C ASP A 463 40.60 39.26 -16.82
N ALA A 464 39.73 39.42 -15.81
CA ALA A 464 38.79 40.54 -15.77
C ALA A 464 39.50 41.90 -15.77
N TYR A 465 39.09 42.78 -16.68
CA TYR A 465 39.64 44.13 -16.82
C TYR A 465 38.65 45.23 -16.39
N SER A 466 37.38 44.90 -16.17
CA SER A 466 36.38 45.87 -15.70
C SER A 466 35.24 45.18 -14.95
N THR A 467 34.22 45.94 -14.57
CA THR A 467 33.06 45.46 -13.81
C THR A 467 31.80 46.10 -14.39
N CYS A 468 30.74 45.31 -14.60
CA CYS A 468 29.49 45.79 -15.16
C CYS A 468 28.79 46.75 -14.19
N PRO A 469 28.43 47.97 -14.61
CA PRO A 469 27.79 48.96 -13.73
C PRO A 469 26.41 48.55 -13.19
N ASP A 470 25.69 47.67 -13.90
CA ASP A 470 24.30 47.30 -13.55
C ASP A 470 24.23 46.13 -12.56
N CYS A 471 25.07 45.11 -12.76
CA CYS A 471 25.01 43.86 -11.97
C CYS A 471 26.29 43.57 -11.20
N SER A 472 27.28 44.48 -11.24
CA SER A 472 28.58 44.35 -10.56
C SER A 472 29.41 43.13 -10.98
N ARG A 473 29.02 42.41 -12.05
CA ARG A 473 29.76 41.24 -12.55
C ARG A 473 31.09 41.66 -13.19
N LYS A 474 32.19 40.96 -12.88
CA LYS A 474 33.49 41.17 -13.53
C LYS A 474 33.44 40.89 -15.03
N ILE A 475 34.05 41.76 -15.83
CA ILE A 475 34.07 41.72 -17.29
C ILE A 475 35.47 41.33 -17.77
N ASN A 476 35.57 40.28 -18.59
CA ASN A 476 36.75 39.90 -19.36
C ASN A 476 36.41 39.86 -20.85
N THR A 477 37.37 39.41 -21.68
CA THR A 477 37.21 39.40 -23.14
C THR A 477 36.10 38.49 -23.65
N GLU A 478 35.64 37.54 -22.83
CA GLU A 478 34.63 36.55 -23.23
C GLU A 478 33.20 37.00 -22.90
N ASN A 479 33.03 37.86 -21.90
CA ASN A 479 31.71 38.30 -21.41
C ASN A 479 31.44 39.81 -21.54
N ASP A 480 32.30 40.56 -22.24
CA ASP A 480 32.11 41.98 -22.56
C ASP A 480 31.07 42.17 -23.67
N GLY A 481 30.01 42.93 -23.37
CA GLY A 481 28.98 43.32 -24.33
C GLY A 481 29.40 44.43 -25.30
N GLY A 482 30.62 44.96 -25.17
CA GLY A 482 31.23 45.94 -26.07
C GLY A 482 30.82 47.40 -25.80
N ASN A 483 29.94 47.63 -24.81
CA ASN A 483 29.46 48.95 -24.39
C ASN A 483 29.81 49.26 -22.92
N GLY A 484 30.70 48.48 -22.31
CA GLY A 484 31.05 48.61 -20.88
C GLY A 484 30.10 47.89 -19.92
N PHE A 485 29.14 47.13 -20.44
CA PHE A 485 28.27 46.23 -19.67
C PHE A 485 28.57 44.77 -20.03
N CYS A 486 28.23 43.83 -19.13
CA CYS A 486 28.35 42.41 -19.45
C CYS A 486 27.34 42.01 -20.53
N LEU A 487 27.57 40.88 -21.22
CA LEU A 487 26.70 40.39 -22.30
C LEU A 487 25.19 40.33 -21.95
N ASN A 488 24.86 40.10 -20.67
CA ASN A 488 23.47 40.02 -20.23
C ASN A 488 22.81 41.40 -20.01
N CYS A 489 23.59 42.42 -19.63
CA CYS A 489 23.10 43.78 -19.37
C CYS A 489 23.20 44.68 -20.60
N ALA A 490 24.12 44.38 -21.52
CA ALA A 490 24.35 45.18 -22.73
C ALA A 490 23.11 45.39 -23.63
N PRO A 491 22.17 44.45 -23.80
CA PRO A 491 20.96 44.70 -24.59
C PRO A 491 20.05 45.81 -24.05
N ASN A 492 20.22 46.20 -22.79
CA ASN A 492 19.40 47.21 -22.11
C ASN A 492 20.03 48.62 -22.13
N HIS A 493 21.22 48.79 -22.73
CA HIS A 493 22.00 50.04 -22.78
C HIS A 493 22.68 50.25 -24.13
#